data_AF-A0A840A4E0-F1
#
_entry.id   AF-A0A840A4E0-F1
#
_cell.length_a   1.000
_cell.length_b   1.000
_cell.length_c   1.000
_cell.angle_alpha   90.00
_cell.angle_beta   90.00
_cell.angle_gamma   90.00
#
_symmetry.space_group_name_H-M   'P 1'
#
loop_
_entity.id
_entity.type
_entity.pdbx_description
1 polymer ?
#
loop_
_entity_poly.entity_id
_entity_poly.type
_entity_poly.pdbx_seq_one_letter_code
_entity_poly.pdbx_strand_id
1 'polypeptide(L)'
;MSFDPRVTLARGDLAARELEAIVAADRYADRRRHICAKPAAGILRSADAGAEQVDQLLCGEGFDVLDEAGGFAWGQARRDGYVGFVELSALKPADRAPNMKLSALRSYAFEAPSIKSRALGPYSLGSLLDIEEREGRFARAAGIGWFVDDHLAEIGVFETDPAAVALRYVGTPYLWGGRESLGLDCSGLTLQAFGACGIALPRDTDQQAQGGLGVAEGELARGDLVFWKGHVAMMLDGETIVHANAHHMAAAIEPLSVTRARYVAAGVGEPTAFRRY
;
A
#
# COMPACT_ATOMS: atom_id res chain seq x y z
N MET A 1 2.98 -28.58 -3.54
CA MET A 1 3.02 -27.42 -2.64
C MET A 1 1.83 -26.55 -3.00
N SER A 2 1.02 -26.10 -2.03
CA SER A 2 -0.02 -25.11 -2.30
C SER A 2 0.65 -23.75 -2.30
N PHE A 3 0.63 -23.05 -3.44
CA PHE A 3 1.13 -21.68 -3.53
C PHE A 3 0.08 -20.71 -2.97
N ASP A 4 0.49 -19.59 -2.37
CA ASP A 4 -0.44 -18.55 -1.93
C ASP A 4 -0.90 -17.75 -3.16
N PRO A 5 -2.18 -17.82 -3.55
CA PRO A 5 -2.68 -17.15 -4.76
C PRO A 5 -2.62 -15.63 -4.67
N ARG A 6 -2.47 -15.06 -3.47
CA ARG A 6 -2.34 -13.61 -3.28
C ARG A 6 -1.00 -13.06 -3.78
N VAL A 7 0.04 -13.89 -3.85
CA VAL A 7 1.40 -13.45 -4.25
C VAL A 7 2.00 -14.30 -5.35
N THR A 8 1.28 -15.32 -5.81
CA THR A 8 1.66 -16.17 -6.92
C THR A 8 0.79 -15.82 -8.11
N LEU A 9 1.38 -15.22 -9.17
CA LEU A 9 0.67 -14.80 -10.38
C LEU A 9 0.29 -16.01 -11.25
N ALA A 10 -0.61 -16.83 -10.73
CA ALA A 10 -1.11 -18.04 -11.35
C ALA A 10 -2.56 -18.32 -10.94
N ARG A 11 -3.35 -18.78 -11.92
CA ARG A 11 -4.66 -19.42 -11.78
C ARG A 11 -4.65 -20.69 -12.65
N GLY A 12 -5.64 -21.57 -12.49
CA GLY A 12 -5.62 -22.90 -13.12
C GLY A 12 -5.40 -22.89 -14.64
N ASP A 13 -5.98 -21.92 -15.34
CA ASP A 13 -5.85 -21.78 -16.80
C ASP A 13 -4.65 -20.92 -17.24
N LEU A 14 -4.07 -20.08 -16.37
CA LEU A 14 -3.06 -19.11 -16.76
C LEU A 14 -2.06 -18.82 -15.63
N ALA A 15 -0.77 -18.93 -15.94
CA ALA A 15 0.31 -18.48 -15.06
C ALA A 15 1.33 -17.61 -15.78
N ALA A 16 2.10 -16.83 -15.01
CA ALA A 16 3.23 -16.06 -15.55
C ALA A 16 4.29 -16.99 -16.15
N ARG A 17 4.94 -16.59 -17.25
CA ARG A 17 5.94 -17.39 -17.99
C ARG A 17 7.03 -17.99 -17.11
N GLU A 18 7.53 -17.24 -16.15
CA GLU A 18 8.58 -17.68 -15.23
C GLU A 18 8.15 -18.82 -14.28
N LEU A 19 6.84 -19.10 -14.19
CA LEU A 19 6.29 -20.19 -13.37
C LEU A 19 6.12 -21.50 -14.15
N GLU A 20 6.51 -21.57 -15.43
CA GLU A 20 6.31 -22.73 -16.31
C GLU A 20 6.85 -24.05 -15.76
N ALA A 21 7.98 -24.01 -15.07
CA ALA A 21 8.57 -25.19 -14.42
C ALA A 21 8.17 -25.38 -12.94
N ILE A 22 7.29 -24.53 -12.41
CA ILE A 22 7.01 -24.41 -10.97
C ILE A 22 5.52 -24.64 -10.65
N VAL A 23 4.63 -24.06 -11.46
CA VAL A 23 3.17 -24.09 -11.26
C VAL A 23 2.51 -24.64 -12.51
N ALA A 24 1.68 -25.67 -12.38
CA ALA A 24 0.91 -26.21 -13.49
C ALA A 24 -0.21 -25.23 -13.90
N ALA A 25 -0.30 -24.90 -15.19
CA ALA A 25 -1.38 -24.12 -15.78
C ALA A 25 -1.60 -24.53 -17.25
N ASP A 26 -2.80 -24.31 -17.79
CA ASP A 26 -3.12 -24.64 -19.19
C ASP A 26 -2.27 -23.83 -20.20
N ARG A 27 -1.95 -22.58 -19.85
CA ARG A 27 -1.07 -21.70 -20.63
C ARG A 27 -0.23 -20.80 -19.75
N TYR A 28 0.84 -20.28 -20.35
CA TYR A 28 1.73 -19.30 -19.75
C TYR A 28 1.84 -18.05 -20.62
N ALA A 29 1.96 -16.88 -20.00
CA ALA A 29 2.04 -15.60 -20.70
C ALA A 29 3.13 -14.69 -20.14
N ASP A 30 3.62 -13.79 -20.99
CA ASP A 30 4.56 -12.75 -20.58
C ASP A 30 3.83 -11.58 -19.92
N ARG A 31 4.47 -10.98 -18.92
CA ARG A 31 3.94 -9.81 -18.20
C ARG A 31 3.94 -8.57 -19.08
N ARG A 32 2.83 -7.83 -19.07
CA ARG A 32 2.72 -6.50 -19.70
C ARG A 32 2.77 -5.41 -18.64
N ARG A 33 3.82 -4.60 -18.67
CA ARG A 33 4.06 -3.55 -17.66
C ARG A 33 3.12 -2.37 -17.82
N HIS A 34 2.33 -2.12 -16.78
CA HIS A 34 1.47 -0.95 -16.65
C HIS A 34 1.80 -0.19 -15.37
N ILE A 35 1.30 1.04 -15.27
CA ILE A 35 1.30 1.83 -14.03
C ILE A 35 -0.11 2.36 -13.75
N CYS A 36 -0.39 2.65 -12.49
CA CYS A 36 -1.62 3.33 -12.08
C CYS A 36 -1.63 4.79 -12.57
N ALA A 37 -2.62 5.15 -13.38
CA ALA A 37 -2.81 6.49 -13.93
C ALA A 37 -3.76 7.37 -13.09
N LYS A 38 -4.39 6.80 -12.07
CA LYS A 38 -5.29 7.49 -11.13
C LYS A 38 -4.56 7.82 -9.83
N PRO A 39 -5.10 8.71 -8.98
CA PRO A 39 -4.53 8.94 -7.65
C PRO A 39 -4.40 7.66 -6.82
N ALA A 40 -5.44 6.82 -6.86
CA ALA A 40 -5.46 5.46 -6.36
C ALA A 40 -6.42 4.61 -7.19
N ALA A 41 -6.24 3.28 -7.16
CA ALA A 41 -7.15 2.31 -7.77
C ALA A 41 -7.24 1.05 -6.91
N GLY A 42 -8.43 0.49 -6.73
CA GLY A 42 -8.58 -0.78 -6.00
C GLY A 42 -7.98 -1.96 -6.76
N ILE A 43 -7.34 -2.86 -6.03
CA ILE A 43 -7.11 -4.25 -6.44
C ILE A 43 -8.24 -5.06 -5.83
N LEU A 44 -9.00 -5.72 -6.68
CA LEU A 44 -10.23 -6.43 -6.33
C LEU A 44 -10.02 -7.94 -6.37
N ARG A 45 -10.81 -8.66 -5.56
CA ARG A 45 -10.78 -10.13 -5.50
C ARG A 45 -11.24 -10.79 -6.80
N SER A 46 -12.14 -10.17 -7.54
CA SER A 46 -12.67 -10.67 -8.82
C SER A 46 -12.89 -9.53 -9.81
N ALA A 47 -13.07 -9.87 -11.09
CA ALA A 47 -13.38 -8.93 -12.17
C ALA A 47 -14.84 -8.43 -12.11
N ASP A 48 -15.20 -7.78 -11.01
CA ASP A 48 -16.51 -7.18 -10.76
C ASP A 48 -16.30 -5.87 -9.99
N ALA A 49 -16.96 -4.78 -10.42
CA ALA A 49 -16.83 -3.46 -9.79
C ALA A 49 -17.35 -3.43 -8.34
N GLY A 50 -18.24 -4.34 -7.96
CA GLY A 50 -18.74 -4.53 -6.60
C GLY A 50 -17.96 -5.56 -5.77
N ALA A 51 -16.87 -6.13 -6.32
CA ALA A 51 -16.05 -7.10 -5.61
C ALA A 51 -15.33 -6.48 -4.41
N GLU A 52 -14.97 -7.33 -3.45
CA GLU A 52 -14.15 -6.95 -2.31
C GLU A 52 -12.81 -6.35 -2.80
N GLN A 53 -12.50 -5.15 -2.31
CA GLN A 53 -11.16 -4.57 -2.43
C GLN A 53 -10.22 -5.29 -1.46
N VAL A 54 -9.13 -5.83 -1.97
CA VAL A 54 -8.13 -6.60 -1.22
C VAL A 54 -6.82 -5.83 -1.07
N ASP A 55 -6.56 -4.87 -1.95
CA ASP A 55 -5.46 -3.92 -1.87
C ASP A 55 -5.80 -2.68 -2.74
N GLN A 56 -4.89 -1.73 -2.86
CA GLN A 56 -4.95 -0.63 -3.84
C GLN A 56 -3.64 -0.54 -4.62
N LEU A 57 -3.62 0.28 -5.67
CA LEU A 57 -2.45 0.86 -6.32
C LEU A 57 -2.47 2.36 -6.07
N LEU A 58 -1.34 2.96 -5.74
CA LEU A 58 -1.17 4.42 -5.74
C LEU A 58 -0.68 4.90 -7.10
N CYS A 59 -0.88 6.19 -7.38
CA CYS A 59 -0.47 6.80 -8.63
C CYS A 59 0.98 6.49 -8.99
N GLY A 60 1.21 6.08 -10.23
CA GLY A 60 2.52 5.74 -10.77
C GLY A 60 3.10 4.40 -10.33
N GLU A 61 2.47 3.68 -9.39
CA GLU A 61 2.92 2.35 -9.03
C GLU A 61 2.67 1.34 -10.14
N GLY A 62 3.61 0.39 -10.27
CA GLY A 62 3.60 -0.61 -11.34
C GLY A 62 2.64 -1.77 -11.08
N PHE A 63 2.00 -2.22 -12.14
CA PHE A 63 1.16 -3.41 -12.18
C PHE A 63 1.50 -4.24 -13.42
N ASP A 64 1.93 -5.48 -13.22
CA ASP A 64 2.24 -6.42 -14.29
C ASP A 64 0.96 -7.14 -14.70
N VAL A 65 0.38 -6.75 -15.84
CA VAL A 65 -0.85 -7.33 -16.39
C VAL A 65 -0.55 -8.64 -17.09
N LEU A 66 -1.34 -9.68 -16.80
CA LEU A 66 -1.23 -10.98 -17.46
C LEU A 66 -2.45 -11.33 -18.31
N ASP A 67 -3.64 -10.87 -17.92
CA ASP A 67 -4.89 -11.14 -18.62
C ASP A 67 -5.81 -9.92 -18.58
N GLU A 68 -6.66 -9.77 -19.59
CA GLU A 68 -7.65 -8.69 -19.66
C GLU A 68 -9.00 -9.23 -20.11
N ALA A 69 -10.03 -8.96 -19.32
CA ALA A 69 -11.40 -9.37 -19.64
C ALA A 69 -12.40 -8.46 -18.93
N GLY A 70 -13.51 -8.13 -19.62
CA GLY A 70 -14.64 -7.43 -18.99
C GLY A 70 -14.32 -6.05 -18.42
N GLY A 71 -13.31 -5.34 -18.94
CA GLY A 71 -12.89 -4.04 -18.41
C GLY A 71 -11.88 -4.11 -17.25
N PHE A 72 -11.44 -5.32 -16.86
CA PHE A 72 -10.45 -5.54 -15.81
C PHE A 72 -9.17 -6.15 -16.36
N ALA A 73 -8.05 -5.74 -15.76
CA ALA A 73 -6.77 -6.41 -15.86
C ALA A 73 -6.58 -7.33 -14.66
N TRP A 74 -6.27 -8.59 -14.90
CA TRP A 74 -5.74 -9.48 -13.88
C TRP A 74 -4.21 -9.47 -13.95
N GLY A 75 -3.57 -9.30 -12.80
CA GLY A 75 -2.13 -9.08 -12.76
C GLY A 75 -1.58 -9.00 -11.34
N GLN A 76 -0.36 -8.50 -11.22
CA GLN A 76 0.38 -8.41 -9.97
C GLN A 76 0.92 -7.01 -9.72
N ALA A 77 0.66 -6.46 -8.54
CA ALA A 77 1.27 -5.23 -8.05
C ALA A 77 2.77 -5.42 -7.84
N ARG A 78 3.58 -4.49 -8.35
CA ARG A 78 5.05 -4.56 -8.22
C ARG A 78 5.56 -4.18 -6.84
N ARG A 79 4.75 -3.48 -6.04
CA ARG A 79 5.17 -2.95 -4.74
C ARG A 79 5.35 -4.06 -3.70
N ASP A 80 4.37 -4.94 -3.60
CA ASP A 80 4.25 -5.97 -2.56
C ASP A 80 3.97 -7.36 -3.14
N GLY A 81 3.86 -7.47 -4.47
CA GLY A 81 3.59 -8.73 -5.16
C GLY A 81 2.12 -9.14 -5.12
N TYR A 82 1.18 -8.27 -4.71
CA TYR A 82 -0.22 -8.67 -4.57
C TYR A 82 -0.89 -8.95 -5.92
N VAL A 83 -1.61 -10.06 -6.02
CA VAL A 83 -2.31 -10.52 -7.23
C VAL A 83 -3.79 -10.22 -7.11
N GLY A 84 -4.38 -9.67 -8.16
CA GLY A 84 -5.81 -9.39 -8.19
C GLY A 84 -6.26 -8.71 -9.49
N PHE A 85 -7.43 -8.08 -9.43
CA PHE A 85 -8.06 -7.42 -10.57
C PHE A 85 -8.05 -5.91 -10.40
N VAL A 86 -7.67 -5.17 -11.44
CA VAL A 86 -7.72 -3.70 -11.46
C VAL A 86 -8.54 -3.26 -12.67
N GLU A 87 -9.34 -2.21 -12.54
CA GLU A 87 -10.01 -1.64 -13.71
C GLU A 87 -8.99 -1.17 -14.76
N LEU A 88 -9.19 -1.57 -16.01
CA LEU A 88 -8.33 -1.14 -17.12
C LEU A 88 -8.30 0.37 -17.29
N SER A 89 -9.40 1.04 -16.97
CA SER A 89 -9.54 2.50 -17.01
C SER A 89 -8.56 3.23 -16.05
N ALA A 90 -8.03 2.51 -15.06
CA ALA A 90 -7.08 3.03 -14.08
C ALA A 90 -5.62 2.78 -14.46
N LEU A 91 -5.35 1.96 -15.48
CA LEU A 91 -4.00 1.59 -15.89
C LEU A 91 -3.60 2.27 -17.19
N LYS A 92 -2.30 2.50 -17.35
CA LYS A 92 -1.69 2.89 -18.63
C LYS A 92 -0.35 2.16 -18.83
N PRO A 93 0.13 2.00 -20.07
CA PRO A 93 1.46 1.45 -20.34
C PRO A 93 2.55 2.21 -19.57
N ALA A 94 3.57 1.48 -19.12
CA ALA A 94 4.71 2.03 -18.41
C ALA A 94 5.77 2.59 -19.38
N ASP A 95 5.50 3.74 -20.01
CA ASP A 95 6.36 4.31 -21.06
C ASP A 95 7.66 4.92 -20.52
N ARG A 96 7.58 5.55 -19.33
CA ARG A 96 8.69 6.22 -18.67
C ARG A 96 8.76 5.83 -17.21
N ALA A 97 9.97 5.68 -16.69
CA ALA A 97 10.17 5.42 -15.27
C ALA A 97 9.94 6.72 -14.47
N PRO A 98 9.28 6.64 -13.30
CA PRO A 98 9.20 7.78 -12.40
C PRO A 98 10.60 8.18 -11.91
N ASN A 99 10.79 9.45 -11.60
CA ASN A 99 12.05 10.00 -11.09
C ASN A 99 11.90 10.65 -9.70
N MET A 100 10.67 10.92 -9.26
CA MET A 100 10.36 11.46 -7.94
C MET A 100 9.24 10.64 -7.29
N LYS A 101 9.11 10.80 -5.98
CA LYS A 101 7.96 10.32 -5.21
C LYS A 101 7.34 11.44 -4.40
N LEU A 102 6.07 11.30 -4.05
CA LEU A 102 5.43 12.17 -3.08
C LEU A 102 5.90 11.79 -1.67
N SER A 103 6.49 12.75 -0.96
CA SER A 103 6.99 12.60 0.42
C SER A 103 6.02 13.20 1.46
N ALA A 104 5.21 14.18 1.06
CA ALA A 104 4.10 14.66 1.87
C ALA A 104 3.01 13.58 2.01
N LEU A 105 2.31 13.57 3.15
CA LEU A 105 1.18 12.67 3.37
C LEU A 105 0.11 12.79 2.27
N ARG A 106 -0.20 14.04 1.91
CA ARG A 106 -1.17 14.44 0.89
C ARG A 106 -0.66 15.64 0.12
N SER A 107 -0.91 15.64 -1.19
CA SER A 107 -0.67 16.80 -2.05
C SER A 107 -1.73 16.88 -3.15
N TYR A 108 -1.80 18.03 -3.80
CA TYR A 108 -2.62 18.24 -4.99
C TYR A 108 -1.70 18.50 -6.18
N ALA A 109 -2.08 17.98 -7.34
CA ALA A 109 -1.60 18.53 -8.59
C ALA A 109 -2.48 19.72 -8.99
N PHE A 110 -1.96 20.61 -9.81
CA PHE A 110 -2.61 21.81 -10.29
C PHE A 110 -2.52 21.86 -11.82
N GLU A 111 -3.54 22.40 -12.50
CA GLU A 111 -3.51 22.55 -13.96
C GLU A 111 -2.40 23.50 -14.45
N ALA A 112 -2.01 24.47 -13.63
CA ALA A 112 -0.93 25.42 -13.88
C ALA A 112 -0.02 25.54 -12.63
N PRO A 113 1.19 26.13 -12.71
CA PRO A 113 2.08 26.35 -11.57
C PRO A 113 1.57 27.47 -10.64
N SER A 114 0.36 27.28 -10.12
CA SER A 114 -0.36 28.24 -9.30
C SER A 114 -1.35 27.53 -8.40
N ILE A 115 -1.30 27.82 -7.10
CA ILE A 115 -2.25 27.32 -6.10
C ILE A 115 -3.70 27.78 -6.34
N LYS A 116 -3.90 28.76 -7.22
CA LYS A 116 -5.22 29.28 -7.59
C LYS A 116 -5.80 28.59 -8.82
N SER A 117 -5.03 27.76 -9.51
CA SER A 117 -5.53 26.98 -10.64
C SER A 117 -6.30 25.75 -10.17
N ARG A 118 -7.01 25.09 -11.08
CA ARG A 118 -7.83 23.92 -10.74
C ARG A 118 -6.96 22.81 -10.15
N ALA A 119 -7.38 22.32 -8.99
CA ALA A 119 -6.76 21.17 -8.35
C ALA A 119 -7.17 19.87 -9.06
N LEU A 120 -6.19 18.99 -9.24
CA LEU A 120 -6.30 17.65 -9.78
C LEU A 120 -5.77 16.72 -8.68
N GLY A 121 -6.62 15.86 -8.12
CA GLY A 121 -6.27 15.04 -6.96
C GLY A 121 -7.21 15.26 -5.76
N PRO A 122 -6.88 14.69 -4.59
CA PRO A 122 -5.53 14.60 -4.00
C PRO A 122 -4.72 13.36 -4.39
N TYR A 123 -3.41 13.39 -4.12
CA TYR A 123 -2.46 12.29 -4.23
C TYR A 123 -1.84 11.98 -2.85
N SER A 124 -1.45 10.72 -2.65
CA SER A 124 -1.01 10.20 -1.36
C SER A 124 0.49 9.91 -1.30
N LEU A 125 1.07 9.96 -0.10
CA LEU A 125 2.44 9.53 0.19
C LEU A 125 2.83 8.26 -0.59
N GLY A 126 3.99 8.30 -1.23
CA GLY A 126 4.50 7.16 -1.99
C GLY A 126 4.02 7.09 -3.44
N SER A 127 3.12 7.98 -3.88
CA SER A 127 2.81 8.16 -5.31
C SER A 127 4.11 8.43 -6.08
N LEU A 128 4.28 7.76 -7.22
CA LEU A 128 5.47 7.86 -8.07
C LEU A 128 5.19 8.77 -9.26
N LEU A 129 6.10 9.71 -9.52
CA LEU A 129 5.90 10.79 -10.49
C LEU A 129 7.10 10.89 -11.42
N ASP A 130 6.82 11.17 -12.69
CA ASP A 130 7.82 11.54 -13.70
C ASP A 130 7.79 13.06 -13.87
N ILE A 131 8.67 13.76 -13.15
CA ILE A 131 8.79 15.22 -13.19
C ILE A 131 9.61 15.64 -14.41
N GLU A 132 9.01 16.47 -15.26
CA GLU A 132 9.60 16.89 -16.54
C GLU A 132 10.12 18.34 -16.51
N GLU A 133 9.59 19.14 -15.60
CA GLU A 133 9.75 20.59 -15.61
C GLU A 133 9.55 21.17 -14.21
N ARG A 134 10.23 22.28 -13.92
CA ARG A 134 10.04 23.05 -12.69
C ARG A 134 9.87 24.52 -13.01
N GLU A 135 8.93 25.16 -12.32
CA GLU A 135 8.66 26.59 -12.41
C GLU A 135 8.40 27.16 -11.01
N GLY A 136 9.32 28.01 -10.54
CA GLY A 136 9.25 28.55 -9.18
C GLY A 136 9.21 27.44 -8.13
N ARG A 137 8.12 27.37 -7.37
CA ARG A 137 7.91 26.36 -6.30
C ARG A 137 7.15 25.10 -6.78
N PHE A 138 6.93 24.96 -8.08
CA PHE A 138 6.15 23.89 -8.66
C PHE A 138 6.97 22.97 -9.56
N ALA A 139 6.58 21.71 -9.61
CA ALA A 139 7.15 20.67 -10.45
C ALA A 139 6.04 19.99 -11.27
N ARG A 140 6.17 19.95 -12.59
CA ARG A 140 5.19 19.34 -13.48
C ARG A 140 5.45 17.85 -13.64
N ALA A 141 4.49 17.04 -13.21
CA ALA A 141 4.46 15.60 -13.46
C ALA A 141 3.78 15.29 -14.82
N ALA A 142 4.43 14.45 -15.62
CA ALA A 142 3.99 14.05 -16.96
C ALA A 142 2.56 13.49 -16.95
N GLY A 143 1.66 14.15 -17.68
CA GLY A 143 0.26 13.74 -17.82
C GLY A 143 -0.58 13.81 -16.54
N ILE A 144 -0.10 14.49 -15.50
CA ILE A 144 -0.80 14.64 -14.21
C ILE A 144 -1.06 16.11 -13.87
N GLY A 145 -0.01 16.95 -13.85
CA GLY A 145 -0.11 18.36 -13.48
C GLY A 145 1.03 18.84 -12.59
N TRP A 146 0.88 20.03 -12.02
CA TRP A 146 1.90 20.72 -11.23
C TRP A 146 1.75 20.45 -9.74
N PHE A 147 2.77 19.90 -9.11
CA PHE A 147 2.84 19.70 -7.67
C PHE A 147 3.66 20.80 -7.01
N VAL A 148 3.45 21.06 -5.72
CA VAL A 148 4.41 21.83 -4.91
C VAL A 148 5.69 20.99 -4.77
N ASP A 149 6.84 21.54 -5.19
CA ASP A 149 8.11 20.79 -5.26
C ASP A 149 8.58 20.32 -3.87
N ASP A 150 8.33 21.11 -2.82
CA ASP A 150 8.63 20.76 -1.41
C ASP A 150 7.87 19.50 -0.91
N HIS A 151 6.81 19.08 -1.62
CA HIS A 151 6.07 17.85 -1.27
C HIS A 151 6.69 16.59 -1.90
N LEU A 152 7.74 16.75 -2.72
CA LEU A 152 8.39 15.68 -3.45
C LEU A 152 9.71 15.27 -2.77
N ALA A 153 10.16 14.07 -3.08
CA ALA A 153 11.51 13.61 -2.79
C ALA A 153 12.03 12.75 -3.96
N GLU A 154 13.35 12.69 -4.10
CA GLU A 154 13.97 11.75 -5.05
C GLU A 154 13.63 10.30 -4.69
N ILE A 155 13.51 9.46 -5.71
CA ILE A 155 13.39 8.02 -5.51
C ILE A 155 14.68 7.50 -4.86
N GLY A 156 14.54 6.69 -3.80
CA GLY A 156 15.67 6.17 -3.02
C GLY A 156 16.01 7.01 -1.79
N VAL A 157 15.42 8.19 -1.59
CA VAL A 157 15.51 8.93 -0.33
C VAL A 157 14.46 8.40 0.64
N PHE A 158 14.87 7.91 1.80
CA PHE A 158 13.96 7.27 2.77
C PHE A 158 13.88 8.04 4.09
N GLU A 159 12.72 8.00 4.73
CA GLU A 159 12.56 8.38 6.12
C GLU A 159 13.18 7.30 7.04
N THR A 160 13.42 7.58 8.31
CA THR A 160 14.13 6.65 9.20
C THR A 160 13.29 6.07 10.34
N ASP A 161 12.05 6.55 10.51
CA ASP A 161 11.17 6.17 11.61
C ASP A 161 9.76 5.83 11.09
N PRO A 162 9.43 4.54 10.90
CA PRO A 162 8.10 4.11 10.47
C PRO A 162 6.99 4.58 11.42
N ALA A 163 7.25 4.65 12.73
CA ALA A 163 6.26 5.11 13.69
C ALA A 163 5.98 6.62 13.54
N ALA A 164 6.99 7.43 13.18
CA ALA A 164 6.76 8.84 12.84
C ALA A 164 5.89 8.98 11.58
N VAL A 165 6.13 8.14 10.57
CA VAL A 165 5.30 8.12 9.35
C VAL A 165 3.87 7.71 9.66
N ALA A 166 3.68 6.64 10.44
CA ALA A 166 2.37 6.13 10.85
C ALA A 166 1.57 7.18 11.64
N LEU A 167 2.23 7.94 12.52
CA LEU A 167 1.58 9.02 13.29
C LEU A 167 0.96 10.10 12.40
N ARG A 168 1.49 10.35 11.20
CA ARG A 168 0.89 11.32 10.26
C ARG A 168 -0.49 10.90 9.77
N TYR A 169 -0.79 9.60 9.80
CA TYR A 169 -2.08 9.06 9.38
C TYR A 169 -3.14 9.06 10.48
N VAL A 170 -2.82 9.43 11.73
CA VAL A 170 -3.81 9.45 12.82
C VAL A 170 -5.01 10.32 12.43
N GLY A 171 -6.21 9.75 12.57
CA GLY A 171 -7.47 10.34 12.13
C GLY A 171 -7.90 9.99 10.70
N THR A 172 -7.04 9.36 9.88
CA THR A 172 -7.45 8.84 8.56
C THR A 172 -8.50 7.74 8.76
N PRO A 173 -9.65 7.79 8.05
CA PRO A 173 -10.69 6.77 8.14
C PRO A 173 -10.19 5.35 7.83
N TYR A 174 -10.79 4.36 8.50
CA TYR A 174 -10.55 2.96 8.19
C TYR A 174 -11.25 2.61 6.86
N LEU A 175 -10.47 2.08 5.91
CA LEU A 175 -10.97 1.56 4.63
C LEU A 175 -10.38 0.19 4.36
N TRP A 176 -11.22 -0.85 4.30
CA TRP A 176 -10.79 -2.21 3.97
C TRP A 176 -10.10 -2.26 2.60
N GLY A 177 -8.95 -2.93 2.54
CA GLY A 177 -8.11 -2.97 1.34
C GLY A 177 -7.38 -1.66 1.04
N GLY A 178 -7.63 -0.59 1.80
CA GLY A 178 -7.08 0.74 1.56
C GLY A 178 -5.63 0.91 2.03
N ARG A 179 -4.88 1.75 1.33
CA ARG A 179 -3.53 2.20 1.74
C ARG A 179 -3.21 3.63 1.34
N GLU A 180 -4.22 4.40 0.93
CA GLU A 180 -4.04 5.82 0.62
C GLU A 180 -4.25 6.70 1.86
N SER A 181 -3.90 7.97 1.75
CA SER A 181 -4.02 8.93 2.85
C SER A 181 -5.45 9.31 3.24
N LEU A 182 -6.42 9.03 2.36
CA LEU A 182 -7.85 9.26 2.58
C LEU A 182 -8.56 8.09 3.27
N GLY A 183 -7.98 6.90 3.20
CA GLY A 183 -8.55 5.70 3.78
C GLY A 183 -7.56 4.54 3.72
N LEU A 184 -7.38 3.87 4.84
CA LEU A 184 -6.47 2.72 4.93
C LEU A 184 -6.90 1.71 6.00
N ASP A 185 -6.47 0.47 5.84
CA ASP A 185 -6.65 -0.57 6.86
C ASP A 185 -5.39 -0.79 7.70
N CYS A 186 -5.48 -1.74 8.64
CA CYS A 186 -4.44 -2.01 9.62
C CYS A 186 -3.07 -2.31 8.97
N SER A 187 -3.02 -3.21 7.99
CA SER A 187 -1.77 -3.59 7.32
C SER A 187 -1.40 -2.63 6.19
N GLY A 188 -2.35 -1.86 5.64
CA GLY A 188 -2.09 -0.72 4.78
C GLY A 188 -1.31 0.39 5.50
N LEU A 189 -1.60 0.63 6.79
CA LEU A 189 -0.85 1.58 7.62
C LEU A 189 0.62 1.20 7.72
N THR A 190 0.89 -0.04 8.12
CA THR A 190 2.26 -0.55 8.30
C THR A 190 2.99 -0.59 6.96
N LEU A 191 2.34 -1.04 5.89
CA LEU A 191 2.89 -1.07 4.53
C LEU A 191 3.32 0.32 4.04
N GLN A 192 2.53 1.36 4.33
CA GLN A 192 2.88 2.75 3.97
C GLN A 192 4.03 3.28 4.83
N ALA A 193 3.98 3.05 6.15
CA ALA A 193 4.96 3.52 7.10
C ALA A 193 6.36 2.93 6.84
N PHE A 194 6.45 1.60 6.73
CA PHE A 194 7.71 0.91 6.45
C PHE A 194 8.21 1.18 5.02
N GLY A 195 7.30 1.25 4.04
CA GLY A 195 7.66 1.59 2.66
C GLY A 195 8.29 2.98 2.51
N ALA A 196 7.83 3.97 3.28
CA ALA A 196 8.45 5.30 3.32
C ALA A 196 9.89 5.26 3.87
N CYS A 197 10.20 4.25 4.70
CA CYS A 197 11.51 3.98 5.26
C CYS A 197 12.35 2.96 4.46
N GLY A 198 11.90 2.56 3.27
CA GLY A 198 12.64 1.63 2.41
C GLY A 198 12.58 0.17 2.84
N ILE A 199 11.66 -0.17 3.76
CA ILE A 199 11.44 -1.54 4.24
C ILE A 199 10.18 -2.08 3.55
N ALA A 200 10.36 -3.12 2.74
CA ALA A 200 9.25 -3.78 2.06
C ALA A 200 8.50 -4.72 3.02
N LEU A 201 7.18 -4.60 3.06
CA LEU A 201 6.30 -5.51 3.77
C LEU A 201 5.32 -6.15 2.77
N PRO A 202 4.86 -7.39 3.01
CA PRO A 202 3.71 -7.92 2.30
C PRO A 202 2.45 -7.16 2.69
N ARG A 203 1.40 -7.25 1.87
CA ARG A 203 0.16 -6.50 2.05
C ARG A 203 -0.67 -6.96 3.25
N ASP A 204 -0.72 -8.27 3.50
CA ASP A 204 -1.67 -8.84 4.46
C ASP A 204 -1.02 -9.08 5.83
N THR A 205 -1.80 -8.84 6.89
CA THR A 205 -1.40 -9.01 8.28
C THR A 205 -0.76 -10.37 8.57
N ASP A 206 -1.34 -11.46 8.05
CA ASP A 206 -0.86 -12.81 8.29
C ASP A 206 0.51 -13.07 7.64
N GLN A 207 0.76 -12.46 6.47
CA GLN A 207 2.05 -12.50 5.79
C GLN A 207 3.07 -11.61 6.51
N GLN A 208 2.67 -10.42 6.98
CA GLN A 208 3.54 -9.53 7.77
C GLN A 208 3.95 -10.18 9.10
N ALA A 209 3.11 -11.03 9.71
CA ALA A 209 3.47 -11.74 10.94
C ALA A 209 4.57 -12.80 10.74
N GLN A 210 4.83 -13.21 9.49
CA GLN A 210 5.84 -14.23 9.16
C GLN A 210 7.23 -13.64 8.89
N GLY A 211 7.33 -12.34 8.64
CA GLY A 211 8.60 -11.64 8.45
C GLY A 211 9.19 -11.09 9.76
N GLY A 212 10.33 -10.40 9.63
CA GLY A 212 11.02 -9.75 10.74
C GLY A 212 11.62 -10.72 11.77
N LEU A 213 12.17 -10.15 12.84
CA LEU A 213 12.67 -10.88 14.00
C LEU A 213 11.60 -10.94 15.08
N GLY A 214 11.46 -12.10 15.75
CA GLY A 214 10.58 -12.23 16.89
C GLY A 214 11.06 -11.39 18.08
N VAL A 215 10.14 -10.70 18.74
CA VAL A 215 10.40 -9.86 19.92
C VAL A 215 9.65 -10.45 21.12
N ALA A 216 10.29 -10.46 22.29
CA ALA A 216 9.60 -10.81 23.53
C ALA A 216 8.69 -9.65 23.98
N GLU A 217 7.53 -9.94 24.57
CA GLU A 217 6.55 -8.92 24.97
C GLU A 217 7.14 -7.84 25.92
N GLY A 218 8.10 -8.21 26.78
CA GLY A 218 8.79 -7.27 27.67
C GLY A 218 9.88 -6.41 27.00
N GLU A 219 10.14 -6.61 25.70
CA GLU A 219 11.20 -5.94 24.93
C GLU A 219 10.66 -5.10 23.77
N LEU A 220 9.34 -4.86 23.77
CA LEU A 220 8.67 -4.05 22.76
C LEU A 220 9.22 -2.62 22.75
N ALA A 221 9.51 -2.15 21.55
CA ALA A 221 10.05 -0.83 21.30
C ALA A 221 9.32 -0.16 20.12
N ARG A 222 9.56 1.15 19.99
CA ARG A 222 9.07 1.95 18.87
C ARG A 222 9.37 1.28 17.52
N GLY A 223 8.35 1.15 16.69
CA GLY A 223 8.43 0.52 15.37
C GLY A 223 8.11 -0.97 15.36
N ASP A 224 8.12 -1.66 16.50
CA ASP A 224 7.73 -3.07 16.54
C ASP A 224 6.26 -3.25 16.14
N LEU A 225 5.95 -4.35 15.48
CA LEU A 225 4.60 -4.71 15.07
C LEU A 225 4.00 -5.74 16.03
N VAL A 226 2.77 -5.47 16.46
CA VAL A 226 1.95 -6.37 17.27
C VAL A 226 0.84 -6.95 16.40
N PHE A 227 0.71 -8.27 16.39
CA PHE A 227 -0.24 -8.97 15.55
C PHE A 227 -1.30 -9.67 16.37
N TRP A 228 -2.53 -9.64 15.89
CA TRP A 228 -3.63 -10.51 16.28
C TRP A 228 -4.12 -11.25 15.04
N LYS A 229 -5.04 -12.21 15.23
CA LYS A 229 -5.73 -12.85 14.11
C LYS A 229 -6.51 -11.80 13.30
N GLY A 230 -5.97 -11.44 12.14
CA GLY A 230 -6.57 -10.50 11.20
C GLY A 230 -6.37 -9.01 11.54
N HIS A 231 -5.45 -8.67 12.46
CA HIS A 231 -5.15 -7.27 12.77
C HIS A 231 -3.67 -7.04 13.09
N VAL A 232 -3.15 -5.85 12.76
CA VAL A 232 -1.79 -5.40 13.11
C VAL A 232 -1.80 -3.99 13.67
N ALA A 233 -0.92 -3.73 14.64
CA ALA A 233 -0.64 -2.42 15.18
C ALA A 233 0.88 -2.18 15.23
N MET A 234 1.29 -0.92 15.25
CA MET A 234 2.69 -0.52 15.41
C MET A 234 2.90 0.12 16.78
N MET A 235 3.93 -0.31 17.50
CA MET A 235 4.36 0.28 18.75
C MET A 235 4.93 1.68 18.53
N LEU A 236 4.51 2.65 19.34
CA LEU A 236 5.08 3.99 19.39
C LEU A 236 6.19 4.10 20.45
N ASP A 237 6.10 3.25 21.47
CA ASP A 237 7.00 3.06 22.61
C ASP A 237 6.75 1.64 23.19
N GLY A 238 7.07 1.38 24.47
CA GLY A 238 6.86 0.05 25.08
C GLY A 238 5.42 -0.27 25.47
N GLU A 239 4.51 0.69 25.46
CA GLU A 239 3.14 0.54 26.00
C GLU A 239 2.05 1.04 25.06
N THR A 240 2.38 1.91 24.11
CA THR A 240 1.44 2.62 23.25
C THR A 240 1.53 2.12 21.81
N ILE A 241 0.38 1.94 21.16
CA ILE A 241 0.28 1.57 19.74
C ILE A 241 -0.39 2.64 18.91
N VAL A 242 -0.07 2.65 17.61
CA VAL A 242 -0.85 3.28 16.54
C VAL A 242 -1.36 2.20 15.59
N HIS A 243 -2.63 2.29 15.20
CA HIS A 243 -3.26 1.34 14.27
C HIS A 243 -4.49 1.91 13.59
N ALA A 244 -4.77 1.51 12.36
CA ALA A 244 -6.07 1.69 11.73
C ALA A 244 -6.99 0.54 12.10
N ASN A 245 -8.11 0.84 12.76
CA ASN A 245 -8.95 -0.18 13.36
C ASN A 245 -10.45 0.07 13.12
N ALA A 246 -11.22 -1.01 13.05
CA ALA A 246 -12.66 -0.98 12.85
C ALA A 246 -13.46 -0.60 14.12
N HIS A 247 -12.80 -0.44 15.28
CA HIS A 247 -13.46 0.02 16.49
C HIS A 247 -13.68 1.55 16.46
N HIS A 248 -12.63 2.30 16.10
CA HIS A 248 -12.69 3.74 15.90
C HIS A 248 -13.10 4.15 14.48
N MET A 249 -13.09 3.20 13.54
CA MET A 249 -13.21 3.45 12.11
C MET A 249 -12.18 4.47 11.60
N ALA A 250 -10.98 4.46 12.19
CA ALA A 250 -9.87 5.36 11.86
C ALA A 250 -8.52 4.80 12.34
N ALA A 251 -7.44 5.42 11.87
CA ALA A 251 -6.12 5.35 12.50
C ALA A 251 -6.14 6.08 13.85
N ALA A 252 -5.81 5.37 14.93
CA ALA A 252 -5.87 5.87 16.30
C ALA A 252 -4.64 5.46 17.10
N ILE A 253 -4.40 6.21 18.19
CA ILE A 253 -3.37 5.91 19.19
C ILE A 253 -4.07 5.39 20.44
N GLU A 254 -3.61 4.27 20.97
CA GLU A 254 -4.17 3.66 22.18
C GLU A 254 -3.08 2.96 23.01
N PRO A 255 -3.25 2.82 24.34
CA PRO A 255 -2.46 1.87 25.10
C PRO A 255 -2.68 0.44 24.57
N LEU A 256 -1.61 -0.33 24.42
CA LEU A 256 -1.66 -1.73 24.01
C LEU A 256 -2.56 -2.54 24.95
N SER A 257 -2.45 -2.30 26.25
CA SER A 257 -3.24 -2.98 27.29
C SER A 257 -4.75 -2.80 27.13
N VAL A 258 -5.20 -1.61 26.74
CA VAL A 258 -6.63 -1.31 26.49
C VAL A 258 -7.12 -2.07 25.26
N THR A 259 -6.34 -2.06 24.18
CA THR A 259 -6.68 -2.82 22.96
C THR A 259 -6.72 -4.31 23.22
N ARG A 260 -5.76 -4.84 23.99
CA ARG A 260 -5.70 -6.25 24.42
C ARG A 260 -6.96 -6.65 25.18
N ALA A 261 -7.31 -5.89 26.22
CA ALA A 261 -8.49 -6.16 27.04
C ALA A 261 -9.77 -6.17 26.19
N ARG A 262 -9.91 -5.20 25.27
CA ARG A 262 -11.04 -5.12 24.33
C ARG A 262 -11.09 -6.34 23.40
N TYR A 263 -9.96 -6.78 22.86
CA TYR A 263 -9.91 -7.92 21.93
C TYR A 263 -10.19 -9.26 22.61
N VAL A 264 -9.72 -9.44 23.85
CA VAL A 264 -10.10 -10.59 24.67
C VAL A 264 -11.60 -10.58 24.96
N ALA A 265 -12.17 -9.45 25.39
CA ALA A 265 -13.60 -9.33 25.66
C ALA A 265 -14.47 -9.57 24.42
N ALA A 266 -13.97 -9.21 23.23
CA ALA A 266 -14.63 -9.43 21.95
C ALA A 266 -14.39 -10.83 21.35
N GLY A 267 -13.61 -11.71 21.99
CA GLY A 267 -13.32 -13.06 21.51
C GLY A 267 -12.29 -13.14 20.37
N VAL A 268 -11.58 -12.04 20.07
CA VAL A 268 -10.46 -12.03 19.11
C VAL A 268 -9.24 -12.74 19.70
N GLY A 269 -9.00 -12.55 21.00
CA GLY A 269 -7.92 -13.20 21.75
C GLY A 269 -6.69 -12.30 22.00
N GLU A 270 -5.63 -12.93 22.51
CA GLU A 270 -4.34 -12.29 22.80
C GLU A 270 -3.49 -12.09 21.53
N PRO A 271 -2.48 -11.20 21.55
CA PRO A 271 -1.54 -11.06 20.45
C PRO A 271 -0.91 -12.40 20.06
N THR A 272 -0.83 -12.66 18.76
CA THR A 272 -0.30 -13.90 18.19
C THR A 272 1.19 -13.81 17.86
N ALA A 273 1.72 -12.61 17.64
CA ALA A 273 3.13 -12.38 17.36
C ALA A 273 3.54 -10.94 17.64
N PHE A 274 4.83 -10.76 17.94
CA PHE A 274 5.51 -9.48 18.01
C PHE A 274 6.73 -9.54 17.08
N ARG A 275 6.90 -8.55 16.19
CA ARG A 275 7.98 -8.52 15.18
C ARG A 275 8.71 -7.19 15.12
N ARG A 276 10.03 -7.26 14.94
CA ARG A 276 10.90 -6.12 14.62
C ARG A 276 11.48 -6.27 13.22
N TYR A 277 11.46 -5.18 12.45
CA TYR A 277 11.92 -5.10 11.08
C TYR A 277 13.12 -4.18 10.95
#